data_AF-A0A8S3EBF8-F1
#
_entry.id   AF-A0A8S3EBF8-F1
#
_cell.length_a   1.000
_cell.length_b   1.000
_cell.length_c   1.000
_cell.angle_alpha   90.00
_cell.angle_beta   90.00
_cell.angle_gamma   90.00
#
_symmetry.space_group_name_H-M   'P 1'
#
loop_
_entity.id
_entity.type
_entity.pdbx_description
1 polymer ?
#
loop_
_entity_poly.entity_id
_entity_poly.type
_entity_poly.pdbx_seq_one_letter_code
_entity_poly.pdbx_strand_id
1 'polypeptide(L)' 'YSQNQIVVWKYPSMVQLARLTGHTFRVLYLAVSPDGESIVTGAGDETLRFWNVFTKCRANKESDSVLNLFNKIR' A
#
# COMPACT_ATOMS: atom_id res chain seq x y z
N TYR A 1 13.05 23.27 -4.21
CA TYR A 1 12.43 22.03 -4.71
C TYR A 1 13.14 20.82 -4.11
N SER A 2 12.74 20.39 -2.91
CA SER A 2 13.38 19.32 -2.14
C SER A 2 12.32 18.42 -1.51
N GLN A 3 11.43 17.87 -2.33
CA GLN A 3 10.36 17.01 -1.80
C GLN A 3 10.96 15.65 -1.45
N ASN A 4 11.45 15.55 -0.23
CA ASN A 4 11.87 14.32 0.46
C ASN A 4 10.63 13.54 0.92
N GLN A 5 9.67 13.38 0.01
CA GLN A 5 8.31 12.97 0.29
C GLN A 5 7.84 12.01 -0.79
N ILE A 6 6.95 11.11 -0.40
CA ILE A 6 6.37 10.12 -1.30
C ILE A 6 4.88 10.39 -1.37
N VAL A 7 4.33 10.34 -2.58
CA VAL A 7 2.91 10.58 -2.84
C VAL A 7 2.32 9.33 -3.44
N VAL A 8 1.20 8.88 -2.87
CA VAL A 8 0.43 7.73 -3.34
C VAL A 8 -0.75 8.24 -4.15
N TRP A 9 -0.95 7.71 -5.36
CA TRP A 9 -1.99 8.13 -6.29
C TRP A 9 -2.93 6.97 -6.63
N LYS A 10 -4.21 7.28 -6.84
CA LYS A 10 -5.23 6.34 -7.31
C LYS A 10 -5.46 6.51 -8.81
N TYR A 11 -5.15 5.47 -9.59
CA TYR A 11 -5.41 5.41 -11.03
C TYR A 11 -6.76 4.69 -11.33
N PRO A 12 -7.53 5.07 -12.39
CA PRO A 12 -7.32 6.16 -13.37
C PRO A 12 -7.81 7.52 -12.91
N SER A 13 -8.44 7.61 -11.73
CA SER A 13 -8.99 8.86 -11.19
C SER A 13 -7.97 9.97 -10.94
N MET A 14 -6.66 9.64 -10.96
CA MET A 14 -5.54 10.53 -10.65
C MET A 14 -5.70 11.31 -9.34
N VAL A 15 -6.37 10.71 -8.36
CA VAL A 15 -6.58 11.32 -7.04
C VAL A 15 -5.42 10.96 -6.12
N GLN A 16 -4.85 11.95 -5.46
CA GLN A 16 -3.86 11.74 -4.41
C GLN A 16 -4.50 11.08 -3.19
N LEU A 17 -4.04 9.89 -2.81
CA LEU A 17 -4.54 9.13 -1.65
C LEU A 17 -3.81 9.50 -0.36
N ALA A 18 -2.49 9.63 -0.44
CA ALA A 18 -1.67 9.86 0.73
C ALA A 18 -0.38 10.59 0.39
N ARG A 19 0.20 11.24 1.39
CA ARG A 19 1.50 11.88 1.34
C ARG A 19 2.31 11.43 2.55
N LEU A 20 3.40 10.74 2.29
CA LEU A 20 4.30 10.20 3.31
C LEU A 20 5.42 11.22 3.51
N THR A 21 5.35 11.92 4.64
CA THR A 21 6.32 12.94 5.04
C THR A 21 7.08 12.44 6.27
N GLY A 22 8.40 12.51 6.23
CA GLY A 22 9.23 12.10 7.37
C GLY A 22 10.70 11.89 7.02
N HIS A 23 11.04 11.76 5.74
CA HIS A 23 12.43 11.72 5.34
C HIS A 23 13.06 13.11 5.30
N THR A 24 14.24 13.22 5.90
CA THR A 24 14.98 14.48 5.99
C THR A 24 15.82 14.72 4.74
N PHE A 25 16.13 13.65 3.99
CA PHE A 25 16.86 13.67 2.73
C PHE A 25 16.06 12.99 1.61
N ARG A 26 16.56 13.08 0.36
CA ARG A 26 15.89 12.50 -0.81
C ARG A 26 15.67 11.01 -0.60
N VAL A 27 14.46 10.56 -0.91
CA VAL A 27 14.15 9.13 -0.99
C VAL A 27 14.84 8.59 -2.23
N LEU A 28 15.73 7.62 -2.02
CA LEU A 28 16.51 7.00 -3.09
C LEU A 28 15.99 5.60 -3.43
N TYR A 29 15.31 4.96 -2.48
CA TYR A 29 14.89 3.57 -2.59
C TYR A 29 13.42 3.41 -2.20
N LEU A 30 12.70 2.58 -2.97
CA LEU A 30 11.29 2.26 -2.79
C LEU A 30 11.08 0.76 -3.05
N ALA A 31 10.43 0.06 -2.14
CA ALA A 31 9.99 -1.32 -2.33
C ALA A 31 8.55 -1.48 -1.82
N VAL A 32 7.76 -2.31 -2.53
CA VAL A 32 6.39 -2.66 -2.14
C VAL A 32 6.40 -4.11 -1.70
N SER A 33 5.70 -4.45 -0.62
CA SER A 33 5.55 -5.83 -0.20
C SER A 33 4.74 -6.63 -1.24
N PRO A 34 5.00 -7.94 -1.41
CA PRO A 34 4.27 -8.76 -2.39
C PRO A 34 2.76 -8.83 -2.15
N ASP A 35 2.33 -8.66 -0.90
CA ASP A 35 0.92 -8.58 -0.51
C ASP A 35 0.28 -7.21 -0.83
N GLY A 36 1.09 -6.22 -1.22
CA GLY A 36 0.67 -4.85 -1.51
C GLY A 36 0.26 -4.04 -0.29
N GLU A 37 0.40 -4.55 0.94
CA GLU A 37 -0.11 -3.88 2.14
C GLU A 37 0.87 -2.85 2.71
N SER A 38 2.17 -3.03 2.44
CA SER A 38 3.25 -2.23 3.00
C SER A 38 4.20 -1.68 1.94
N ILE A 39 4.74 -0.50 2.20
CA ILE A 39 5.79 0.13 1.41
C ILE A 39 7.00 0.40 2.30
N VAL A 40 8.19 0.07 1.82
CA VAL A 40 9.46 0.37 2.47
C VAL A 40 10.18 1.45 1.68
N THR A 41 10.67 2.45 2.40
CA THR A 41 11.26 3.64 1.81
C THR A 41 12.62 3.88 2.44
N GLY A 42 13.64 4.03 1.61
CA GLY A 42 14.99 4.35 2.04
C GLY A 42 15.41 5.71 1.50
N ALA A 43 15.93 6.55 2.39
CA ALA A 43 16.43 7.86 2.02
C ALA A 43 17.91 8.01 2.41
N GLY A 44 18.54 9.04 1.85
CA GLY A 44 19.90 9.45 2.22
C GLY A 44 20.01 9.99 3.65
N ASP A 45 18.94 9.94 4.46
CA ASP A 45 18.94 10.27 5.88
C ASP A 45 19.39 9.08 6.75
N GLU A 46 19.91 8.02 6.10
CA GLU A 46 20.33 6.77 6.73
C GLU A 46 19.18 6.03 7.42
N THR A 47 17.93 6.36 7.10
CA THR A 47 16.75 5.70 7.66
C THR A 47 15.99 4.89 6.62
N LEU A 48 15.45 3.77 7.10
CA LEU A 48 14.43 2.99 6.43
C LEU A 48 13.11 3.22 7.16
N ARG A 49 12.05 3.58 6.42
CA ARG A 49 10.70 3.76 6.97
C ARG A 49 9.75 2.75 6.34
N PHE A 50 8.90 2.19 7.19
CA PHE A 50 7.83 1.27 6.80
C PHE A 50 6.50 2.03 6.85
N TRP A 51 5.72 1.91 5.79
CA TRP A 51 4.43 2.55 5.65
C TRP A 51 3.39 1.49 5.39
N ASN A 52 2.37 1.42 6.25
CA ASN A 52 1.17 0.64 5.98
C ASN A 52 0.27 1.50 5.08
N VAL A 53 0.09 1.10 3.82
CA VAL A 53 -0.62 1.90 2.81
C VAL A 53 -2.03 1.35 2.57
N PHE A 54 -2.26 0.07 2.90
CA PHE A 54 -3.56 -0.56 2.77
C PHE A 54 -3.94 -1.25 4.07
N THR A 55 -4.83 -0.61 4.83
CA THR A 55 -5.60 -1.33 5.83
C THR A 55 -6.55 -2.25 5.08
N LYS A 56 -6.32 -3.55 5.17
CA LYS A 56 -7.28 -4.54 4.69
C LYS A 56 -8.59 -4.29 5.44
N CYS A 57 -9.60 -3.72 4.77
CA CYS A 57 -10.96 -3.81 5.26
C CYS A 57 -11.29 -5.30 5.29
N ARG A 58 -11.13 -5.93 6.45
CA ARG A 58 -11.47 -7.32 6.68
C ARG A 58 -12.99 -7.38 6.63
N ALA A 59 -13.55 -7.39 5.41
CA ALA A 59 -14.94 -7.75 5.23
C ALA A 59 -15.07 -9.15 5.83
N ASN A 60 -15.85 -9.27 6.89
CA ASN A 60 -16.12 -10.54 7.56
C ASN A 60 -16.50 -11.55 6.49
N LYS A 61 -15.66 -12.57 6.27
CA LYS A 61 -15.91 -13.68 5.37
C LYS A 61 -16.91 -14.66 5.99
N GLU A 62 -18.07 -14.18 6.41
CA GLU A 62 -19.17 -15.05 6.83
C GLU A 62 -20.10 -15.43 5.66
N SER A 63 -19.78 -15.02 4.43
CA SER A 63 -20.65 -15.24 3.26
C SER A 63 -19.98 -15.97 2.08
N ASP A 64 -18.86 -16.68 2.30
CA ASP A 64 -18.27 -17.52 1.22
C ASP A 64 -18.93 -18.92 1.12
N SER A 65 -19.80 -19.30 2.06
CA SER A 65 -20.49 -20.60 2.05
C SER A 65 -21.52 -20.76 0.92
N VAL A 66 -22.13 -19.66 0.44
CA VAL A 66 -23.11 -19.72 -0.67
C VAL A 66 -22.45 -19.90 -2.04
N LEU A 67 -21.20 -19.46 -2.20
CA LEU A 67 -20.47 -19.59 -3.48
C LEU A 67 -19.87 -21.00 -3.68
N ASN A 68 -19.72 -21.79 -2.61
CA ASN A 68 -19.27 -23.18 -2.69
C ASN A 68 -20.36 -24.18 -3.12
N LEU A 69 -21.63 -23.78 -3.19
CA LEU A 69 -22.71 -24.67 -3.59
C LEU A 69 -22.73 -24.93 -5.12
N PHE A 70 -22.34 -23.94 -5.93
CA PHE A 70 -22.37 -24.03 -7.39
C PHE A 70 -21.26 -24.90 -7.99
N ASN A 71 -20.19 -25.20 -7.24
CA ASN A 71 -19.08 -26.04 -7.72
C ASN A 71 -19.27 -27.55 -7.45
N LYS A 72 -20.36 -27.96 -6.79
CA LYS A 72 -20.57 -29.36 -6.36
C LYS A 72 -21.56 -30.15 -7.22
N ILE A 73 -22.16 -29.55 -8.25
CA ILE A 73 -23.09 -30.22 -9.17
C ILE A 73 -22.45 -30.39 -10.57
N ARG A 74 -21.35 -31.15 -10.62
CA ARG A 74 -20.90 -31.79 -11.87
C ARG A 74 -21.09 -33.29 -11.75
#